data_AF-A0AAW5P4N4-F1
#
_entry.id   AF-A0AAW5P4N4-F1
#
_cell.length_a   1.000
_cell.length_b   1.000
_cell.length_c   1.000
_cell.angle_alpha   90.00
_cell.angle_beta   90.00
_cell.angle_gamma   90.00
#
_symmetry.space_group_name_H-M   'P 1'
#
loop_
_entity.id
_entity.type
_entity.pdbx_description
1 polymer ?
#
loop_
_entity_poly.entity_id
_entity_poly.type
_entity_poly.pdbx_seq_one_letter_code
_entity_poly.pdbx_strand_id
1 'polypeptide(L)'
;MGAFALPPPRSSLRWLLGACLAAMALVGCGGGNTYSVDEGKISQRFLPAERTVDHHPDSVKALTIAAADGKIQFEVERDFESLTEKWSASFQNIGTGPSIRDRTYATFWSLELSLMSLQPERGVLSLREEQARDVLDERRKEYAETIHIDVYWFVGRGRDGIITGPSARTELHVGGNTYRPVQSDHGPLREAFVAGGETALYRRNSLYFSRRVEGTDILADASGMKLRVRRTGGGGRQEFAWRWGEGNTARGLKKGVRDDAAGRSSRR
;
A
#
# COMPACT_ATOMS: atom_id res chain seq x y z
N MET A 1 39.66 48.30 59.41
CA MET A 1 39.50 48.16 57.94
C MET A 1 38.80 46.83 57.70
N GLY A 2 37.65 46.88 57.02
CA GLY A 2 36.61 45.85 57.08
C GLY A 2 36.91 44.56 56.31
N ALA A 3 36.32 43.47 56.81
CA ALA A 3 36.18 42.21 56.10
C ALA A 3 34.81 42.16 55.40
N PHE A 4 34.82 41.83 54.11
CA PHE A 4 33.72 41.24 53.34
C PHE A 4 34.30 39.97 52.71
N ALA A 5 33.80 38.79 53.10
CA ALA A 5 32.83 37.97 52.36
C ALA A 5 33.41 37.37 51.05
N LEU A 6 33.21 36.12 50.63
CA LEU A 6 32.53 34.86 51.05
C LEU A 6 33.05 33.78 50.01
N PRO A 7 32.62 32.51 50.00
CA PRO A 7 33.49 31.33 49.83
C PRO A 7 33.22 30.54 48.49
N PRO A 8 33.69 29.28 48.31
CA PRO A 8 33.92 28.55 47.03
C PRO A 8 32.67 27.69 46.65
N PRO A 9 32.62 26.59 45.82
CA PRO A 9 33.58 25.49 45.49
C PRO A 9 33.71 25.19 43.97
N ARG A 10 34.75 24.54 43.41
CA ARG A 10 35.26 23.15 43.51
C ARG A 10 34.30 22.01 43.13
N SER A 11 34.70 21.34 42.03
CA SER A 11 34.64 19.90 41.73
C SER A 11 33.27 19.23 41.55
N SER A 12 33.06 18.59 40.40
CA SER A 12 33.50 17.20 40.20
C SER A 12 33.10 16.65 38.83
N LEU A 13 34.10 16.04 38.20
CA LEU A 13 34.10 15.34 36.93
C LEU A 13 33.39 13.99 37.10
N ARG A 14 32.14 13.87 36.66
CA ARG A 14 31.40 12.59 36.52
C ARG A 14 30.38 12.71 35.38
N TRP A 15 30.78 12.41 34.14
CA TRP A 15 29.86 12.22 33.02
C TRP A 15 30.41 11.21 32.02
N LEU A 16 30.55 9.95 32.44
CA LEU A 16 30.72 8.80 31.54
C LEU A 16 30.15 7.58 32.26
N LEU A 17 28.85 7.34 32.11
CA LEU A 17 28.16 6.06 32.34
C LEU A 17 26.68 6.21 31.97
N GLY A 18 26.18 5.34 31.10
CA GLY A 18 24.76 4.99 31.10
C GLY A 18 23.93 5.33 29.88
N ALA A 19 24.48 5.27 28.67
CA ALA A 19 23.67 5.13 27.46
C ALA A 19 22.97 3.76 27.47
N CYS A 20 21.71 3.71 27.92
CA CYS A 20 20.72 2.64 27.66
C CYS A 20 19.38 2.98 28.35
N LEU A 21 18.82 4.16 28.11
CA LEU A 21 17.39 4.39 28.30
C LEU A 21 16.75 4.32 26.93
N ALA A 22 16.47 3.06 26.57
CA ALA A 22 15.82 2.64 25.37
C ALA A 22 14.49 3.37 25.16
N ALA A 23 14.34 3.81 23.92
CA ALA A 23 13.09 3.99 23.22
C ALA A 23 11.97 3.04 23.72
N MET A 24 11.16 3.54 24.65
CA MET A 24 9.80 3.07 24.87
C MET A 24 8.87 4.28 24.75
N ALA A 25 8.91 4.91 23.57
CA ALA A 25 7.78 5.70 23.12
C ALA A 25 6.69 4.71 22.70
N LEU A 26 5.88 4.29 23.67
CA LEU A 26 4.57 3.70 23.43
C LEU A 26 3.77 4.69 22.59
N VAL A 27 3.78 4.51 21.27
CA VAL A 27 2.87 5.19 20.34
C VAL A 27 1.51 4.50 20.47
N GLY A 28 0.82 4.85 21.55
CA GLY A 28 -0.51 4.35 21.88
C GLY A 28 -1.39 5.51 22.30
N CYS A 29 -1.82 6.33 21.33
CA CYS A 29 -3.03 7.16 21.32
C CYS A 29 -3.01 8.03 20.04
N GLY A 30 -3.55 7.51 18.95
CA GLY A 30 -3.60 8.23 17.67
C GLY A 30 -4.47 7.55 16.62
N GLY A 31 -5.57 6.92 17.03
CA GLY A 31 -6.45 6.12 16.16
C GLY A 31 -7.31 6.90 15.15
N GLY A 32 -7.03 8.18 14.89
CA GLY A 32 -7.91 9.03 14.06
C GLY A 32 -7.56 9.11 12.58
N ASN A 33 -6.31 8.86 12.19
CA ASN A 33 -5.87 9.13 10.81
C ASN A 33 -4.94 8.06 10.18
N THR A 34 -4.34 7.18 11.00
CA THR A 34 -3.32 6.25 10.50
C THR A 34 -3.86 5.22 9.49
N TYR A 35 -5.16 4.92 9.56
CA TYR A 35 -5.83 3.87 8.78
C TYR A 35 -6.96 4.41 7.88
N SER A 36 -7.00 5.73 7.65
CA SER A 36 -7.96 6.38 6.77
C SER A 36 -7.28 6.94 5.53
N VAL A 37 -8.06 7.14 4.47
CA VAL A 37 -7.62 7.78 3.22
C VAL A 37 -8.59 8.90 2.92
N ASP A 38 -8.06 10.07 2.56
CA ASP A 38 -8.82 11.11 1.87
C ASP A 38 -8.61 10.96 0.36
N GLU A 39 -9.61 10.42 -0.34
CA GLU A 39 -9.52 10.22 -1.80
C GLU A 39 -9.38 11.55 -2.55
N GLY A 40 -9.99 12.61 -2.03
CA GLY A 40 -9.88 13.96 -2.57
C GLY A 40 -8.43 14.42 -2.54
N LYS A 41 -7.73 14.22 -1.43
CA LYS A 41 -6.32 14.56 -1.28
C LYS A 41 -5.43 13.77 -2.23
N ILE A 42 -5.60 12.45 -2.37
CA ILE A 42 -4.83 11.64 -3.32
C ILE A 42 -5.05 12.12 -4.76
N SER A 43 -6.31 12.40 -5.13
CA SER A 43 -6.69 12.83 -6.48
C SER A 43 -6.04 14.12 -6.97
N GLN A 44 -5.61 14.97 -6.02
CA GLN A 44 -4.96 16.25 -6.30
C GLN A 44 -3.44 16.15 -6.35
N ARG A 45 -2.87 15.03 -5.88
CA ARG A 45 -1.43 14.83 -5.98
C ARG A 45 -1.06 14.59 -7.43
N PHE A 46 0.12 15.05 -7.83
CA PHE A 46 0.68 14.74 -9.13
C PHE A 46 1.13 13.26 -9.16
N LEU A 47 0.17 12.36 -9.34
CA LEU A 47 0.44 10.94 -9.54
C LEU A 47 0.99 10.72 -10.95
N PRO A 48 2.05 9.91 -11.12
CA PRO A 48 2.56 9.56 -12.43
C PRO A 48 1.59 8.61 -13.14
N ALA A 49 1.60 8.62 -14.47
CA ALA A 49 0.83 7.67 -15.28
C ALA A 49 1.39 6.24 -15.18
N GLU A 50 2.72 6.12 -15.06
CA GLU A 50 3.41 4.88 -14.70
C GLU A 50 4.04 5.04 -13.32
N ARG A 51 3.52 4.30 -12.34
CA ARG A 51 4.04 4.28 -10.98
C ARG A 51 5.18 3.27 -10.87
N THR A 52 6.39 3.75 -10.58
CA THR A 52 7.50 2.87 -10.20
C THR A 52 7.59 2.76 -8.68
N VAL A 53 7.60 1.53 -8.16
CA VAL A 53 7.82 1.21 -6.74
C VAL A 53 9.12 0.45 -6.55
N ASP A 54 9.66 0.51 -5.34
CA ASP A 54 10.98 0.00 -4.96
C ASP A 54 11.02 -1.52 -4.69
N HIS A 55 9.88 -2.20 -4.68
CA HIS A 55 9.79 -3.63 -4.39
C HIS A 55 8.56 -4.31 -5.01
N HIS A 56 8.63 -5.63 -5.10
CA HIS A 56 7.55 -6.49 -5.59
C HIS A 56 6.30 -6.38 -4.68
N PRO A 57 5.06 -6.37 -5.20
CA PRO A 57 3.84 -6.19 -4.39
C PRO A 57 3.60 -7.24 -3.30
N ASP A 58 4.26 -8.40 -3.38
CA ASP A 58 4.25 -9.43 -2.32
C ASP A 58 5.21 -9.15 -1.17
N SER A 59 6.15 -8.24 -1.38
CA SER A 59 7.10 -7.86 -0.32
C SER A 59 6.38 -7.00 0.70
N VAL A 60 6.61 -7.29 1.97
CA VAL A 60 6.17 -6.43 3.07
C VAL A 60 7.40 -5.65 3.53
N LYS A 61 7.53 -4.40 3.06
CA LYS A 61 8.66 -3.53 3.47
C LYS A 61 8.21 -2.30 4.26
N ALA A 62 7.03 -1.76 3.98
CA ALA A 62 6.53 -0.59 4.72
C ALA A 62 5.82 -0.95 6.03
N LEU A 63 5.64 -2.25 6.32
CA LEU A 63 4.91 -2.78 7.46
C LEU A 63 5.74 -3.83 8.20
N THR A 64 5.96 -3.60 9.49
CA THR A 64 6.49 -4.60 10.42
C THR A 64 5.36 -5.10 11.31
N ILE A 65 5.25 -6.43 11.44
CA ILE A 65 4.25 -7.08 12.27
C ILE A 65 4.98 -7.76 13.43
N ALA A 66 4.78 -7.23 14.63
CA ALA A 66 5.38 -7.76 15.86
C ALA A 66 4.29 -8.34 16.77
N ALA A 67 4.69 -9.24 17.67
CA ALA A 67 3.84 -9.73 18.75
C ALA A 67 4.42 -9.24 20.09
N ALA A 68 3.60 -8.56 20.88
CA ALA A 68 3.94 -8.07 22.21
C ALA A 68 2.71 -8.12 23.10
N ASP A 69 2.89 -8.52 24.37
CA ASP A 69 1.83 -8.59 25.38
C ASP A 69 0.60 -9.42 24.93
N GLY A 70 0.83 -10.51 24.17
CA GLY A 70 -0.22 -11.40 23.67
C GLY A 70 -1.11 -10.78 22.58
N LYS A 71 -0.64 -9.70 21.93
CA LYS A 71 -1.31 -9.01 20.83
C LYS A 71 -0.35 -8.75 19.68
N ILE A 72 -0.91 -8.61 18.48
CA ILE A 72 -0.15 -8.13 17.33
C ILE A 72 -0.08 -6.60 17.35
N GLN A 73 1.07 -6.08 16.95
CA GLN A 73 1.32 -4.66 16.72
C GLN A 73 1.76 -4.45 15.27
N PHE A 74 1.27 -3.37 14.66
CA PHE A 74 1.77 -2.89 13.37
C PHE A 74 2.68 -1.69 13.61
N GLU A 75 3.93 -1.84 13.24
CA GLU A 75 4.85 -0.72 13.09
C GLU A 75 4.91 -0.38 11.61
N VAL A 76 4.55 0.85 11.25
CA VAL A 76 4.44 1.26 9.86
C VAL A 76 5.37 2.43 9.62
N GLU A 77 6.19 2.34 8.57
CA GLU A 77 7.10 3.42 8.20
C GLU A 77 6.33 4.67 7.76
N ARG A 78 5.11 4.49 7.23
CA ARG A 78 4.22 5.53 6.71
C ARG A 78 2.76 5.22 7.01
N ASP A 79 1.89 6.21 7.05
CA ASP A 79 0.45 5.97 7.26
C ASP A 79 -0.23 5.28 6.05
N PHE A 80 -1.47 4.82 6.26
CA PHE A 80 -2.24 4.11 5.24
C PHE A 80 -2.54 4.97 4.00
N GLU A 81 -2.72 6.29 4.15
CA GLU A 81 -2.86 7.21 3.02
C GLU A 81 -1.59 7.24 2.16
N SER A 82 -0.42 7.38 2.78
CA SER A 82 0.86 7.40 2.08
C SER A 82 1.15 6.08 1.37
N LEU A 83 0.74 4.96 1.97
CA LEU A 83 0.86 3.64 1.35
C LEU A 83 -0.09 3.50 0.15
N THR A 84 -1.33 3.98 0.30
CA THR A 84 -2.31 4.02 -0.79
C THR A 84 -1.78 4.84 -1.96
N GLU A 85 -1.24 6.04 -1.70
CA GLU A 85 -0.63 6.90 -2.71
C GLU A 85 0.57 6.24 -3.42
N LYS A 86 1.44 5.56 -2.66
CA LYS A 86 2.61 4.84 -3.20
C LYS A 86 2.19 3.85 -4.28
N TRP A 87 1.09 3.14 -4.04
CA TRP A 87 0.53 2.17 -4.97
C TRP A 87 -0.52 2.74 -5.92
N SER A 88 -0.66 4.06 -5.98
CA SER A 88 -1.59 4.76 -6.88
C SER A 88 -0.92 5.37 -8.10
N ALA A 89 -1.60 5.27 -9.25
CA ALA A 89 -1.21 5.85 -10.53
C ALA A 89 -2.36 6.66 -11.12
N SER A 90 -2.04 7.75 -11.83
CA SER A 90 -3.01 8.42 -12.70
C SER A 90 -3.11 7.67 -14.04
N PHE A 91 -4.09 8.01 -14.87
CA PHE A 91 -4.15 7.41 -16.22
C PHE A 91 -3.40 8.24 -17.27
N GLN A 92 -2.94 7.55 -18.31
CA GLN A 92 -2.67 8.12 -19.61
C GLN A 92 -3.82 7.84 -20.58
N ASN A 93 -4.20 8.82 -21.39
CA ASN A 93 -5.12 8.58 -22.51
C ASN A 93 -4.34 7.92 -23.66
N ILE A 94 -4.76 6.71 -24.04
CA ILE A 94 -4.22 5.95 -25.18
C ILE A 94 -5.33 5.80 -26.23
N GLY A 95 -5.36 6.72 -27.21
CA GLY A 95 -6.32 6.70 -28.32
C GLY A 95 -6.71 8.08 -28.84
N THR A 96 -7.61 8.12 -29.83
CA THR A 96 -8.19 9.36 -30.38
C THR A 96 -9.33 9.84 -29.48
N GLY A 97 -8.98 10.60 -28.45
CA GLY A 97 -9.93 11.26 -27.56
C GLY A 97 -9.30 12.50 -26.92
N PRO A 98 -10.11 13.45 -26.44
CA PRO A 98 -9.59 14.63 -25.78
C PRO A 98 -8.77 14.23 -24.55
N SER A 99 -7.63 14.90 -24.35
CA SER A 99 -6.82 14.73 -23.15
C SER A 99 -7.55 15.34 -21.97
N ILE A 100 -8.27 14.51 -21.21
CA ILE A 100 -8.88 14.92 -19.95
C ILE A 100 -7.80 14.75 -18.87
N ARG A 101 -7.37 15.85 -18.26
CA ARG A 101 -6.63 15.81 -17.01
C ARG A 101 -7.66 15.61 -15.91
N ASP A 102 -7.87 14.36 -15.55
CA ASP A 102 -8.90 13.97 -14.59
C ASP A 102 -8.26 13.72 -13.23
N ARG A 103 -9.00 14.00 -12.16
CA ARG A 103 -8.63 13.68 -10.77
C ARG A 103 -8.65 12.15 -10.52
N THR A 104 -9.02 11.39 -11.55
CA THR A 104 -9.11 9.94 -11.53
C THR A 104 -7.75 9.26 -11.39
N TYR A 105 -7.69 8.28 -10.49
CA TYR A 105 -6.53 7.44 -10.25
C TYR A 105 -6.94 5.99 -10.00
N ALA A 106 -5.98 5.08 -10.07
CA ALA A 106 -6.15 3.69 -9.68
C ALA A 106 -5.13 3.30 -8.62
N THR A 107 -5.52 2.46 -7.68
CA THR A 107 -4.67 1.91 -6.62
C THR A 107 -4.56 0.41 -6.81
N PHE A 108 -3.33 -0.09 -6.98
CA PHE A 108 -3.04 -1.51 -6.93
C PHE A 108 -2.88 -1.94 -5.47
N TRP A 109 -3.68 -2.89 -5.01
CA TRP A 109 -3.55 -3.40 -3.64
C TRP A 109 -2.34 -4.33 -3.55
N SER A 110 -1.27 -3.88 -2.90
CA SER A 110 -0.13 -4.71 -2.51
C SER A 110 -0.43 -5.52 -1.24
N LEU A 111 0.42 -6.49 -0.91
CA LEU A 111 0.25 -7.29 0.30
C LEU A 111 0.28 -6.42 1.57
N GLU A 112 1.20 -5.46 1.65
CA GLU A 112 1.29 -4.54 2.78
C GLU A 112 0.00 -3.71 2.95
N LEU A 113 -0.56 -3.18 1.85
CA LEU A 113 -1.82 -2.44 1.89
C LEU A 113 -2.99 -3.34 2.31
N SER A 114 -3.02 -4.56 1.78
CA SER A 114 -4.02 -5.60 2.06
C SER A 114 -4.00 -6.05 3.52
N LEU A 115 -2.82 -6.14 4.15
CA LEU A 115 -2.69 -6.46 5.57
C LEU A 115 -3.04 -5.27 6.46
N MET A 116 -2.61 -4.06 6.10
CA MET A 116 -2.95 -2.87 6.87
C MET A 116 -4.44 -2.58 6.92
N SER A 117 -5.19 -2.90 5.85
CA SER A 117 -6.64 -2.68 5.81
C SER A 117 -7.42 -3.56 6.78
N LEU A 118 -6.82 -4.63 7.32
CA LEU A 118 -7.44 -5.45 8.35
C LEU A 118 -7.74 -4.68 9.64
N GLN A 119 -6.98 -3.61 9.93
CA GLN A 119 -7.24 -2.80 11.10
C GLN A 119 -8.58 -2.03 10.99
N PRO A 120 -8.84 -1.22 9.96
CA PRO A 120 -10.14 -0.57 9.80
C PRO A 120 -11.28 -1.55 9.46
N GLU A 121 -11.00 -2.71 8.83
CA GLU A 121 -12.04 -3.69 8.47
C GLU A 121 -12.48 -4.59 9.61
N ARG A 122 -11.53 -5.08 10.43
CA ARG A 122 -11.77 -6.13 11.43
C ARG A 122 -11.20 -5.79 12.81
N GLY A 123 -10.55 -4.64 12.98
CA GLY A 123 -9.91 -4.26 14.25
C GLY A 123 -8.80 -5.21 14.67
N VAL A 124 -8.01 -5.73 13.72
CA VAL A 124 -7.05 -6.84 13.93
C VAL A 124 -6.11 -6.63 15.12
N LEU A 125 -5.68 -5.40 15.40
CA LEU A 125 -4.78 -5.08 16.52
C LEU A 125 -5.45 -5.18 17.91
N SER A 126 -6.78 -5.26 17.95
CA SER A 126 -7.55 -5.46 19.19
C SER A 126 -7.73 -6.93 19.53
N LEU A 127 -7.45 -7.83 18.59
CA LEU A 127 -7.58 -9.28 18.77
C LEU A 127 -6.43 -9.84 19.62
N ARG A 128 -6.65 -11.05 20.16
CA ARG A 128 -5.56 -11.84 20.73
C ARG A 128 -4.63 -12.31 19.63
N GLU A 129 -3.36 -12.52 19.96
CA GLU A 129 -2.30 -12.90 19.02
C GLU A 129 -2.68 -14.06 18.08
N GLU A 130 -3.23 -15.15 18.61
CA GLU A 130 -3.64 -16.32 17.80
C GLU A 130 -4.71 -15.94 16.77
N GLN A 131 -5.77 -15.25 17.20
CA GLN A 131 -6.86 -14.81 16.32
C GLN A 131 -6.38 -13.80 15.28
N ALA A 132 -5.49 -12.88 15.67
CA ALA A 132 -4.88 -11.92 14.76
C ALA A 132 -4.03 -12.64 13.70
N ARG A 133 -3.28 -13.69 14.07
CA ARG A 133 -2.52 -14.51 13.12
C ARG A 133 -3.43 -15.23 12.13
N ASP A 134 -4.52 -15.83 12.59
CA ASP A 134 -5.49 -16.50 11.71
C ASP A 134 -6.04 -15.52 10.65
N VAL A 135 -6.41 -14.31 11.08
CA VAL A 135 -6.92 -13.25 10.18
C VAL A 135 -5.84 -12.78 9.20
N LEU A 136 -4.59 -12.63 9.64
CA LEU A 136 -3.47 -12.27 8.76
C LEU A 136 -3.19 -13.37 7.72
N ASP A 137 -3.20 -14.63 8.14
CA ASP A 137 -2.93 -15.78 7.26
C ASP A 137 -4.06 -15.99 6.25
N GLU A 138 -5.32 -15.77 6.66
CA GLU A 138 -6.47 -15.73 5.75
C GLU A 138 -6.27 -14.66 4.67
N ARG A 139 -5.95 -13.43 5.07
CA ARG A 139 -5.71 -12.33 4.12
C ARG A 139 -4.56 -12.61 3.17
N ARG A 140 -3.47 -13.23 3.64
CA ARG A 140 -2.34 -13.66 2.79
C ARG A 140 -2.77 -14.69 1.74
N LYS A 141 -3.64 -15.63 2.12
CA LYS A 141 -4.19 -16.64 1.19
C LYS A 141 -5.09 -15.99 0.15
N GLU A 142 -6.00 -15.10 0.56
CA GLU A 142 -6.86 -14.33 -0.36
C GLU A 142 -6.02 -13.55 -1.39
N TYR A 143 -4.99 -12.87 -0.90
CA TYR A 143 -4.07 -12.08 -1.72
C TYR A 143 -3.26 -12.91 -2.74
N ALA A 144 -2.93 -14.16 -2.38
CA ALA A 144 -2.22 -15.07 -3.27
C ALA A 144 -3.09 -15.60 -4.43
N GLU A 145 -4.41 -15.48 -4.32
CA GLU A 145 -5.35 -15.97 -5.34
C GLU A 145 -5.94 -14.85 -6.20
N THR A 146 -6.00 -13.62 -5.70
CA THR A 146 -6.69 -12.51 -6.37
C THR A 146 -5.85 -11.24 -6.41
N ILE A 147 -5.73 -10.64 -7.59
CA ILE A 147 -5.24 -9.28 -7.76
C ILE A 147 -6.44 -8.34 -7.60
N HIS A 148 -6.33 -7.37 -6.69
CA HIS A 148 -7.34 -6.35 -6.46
C HIS A 148 -6.83 -4.97 -6.89
N ILE A 149 -7.60 -4.27 -7.72
CA ILE A 149 -7.32 -2.90 -8.15
C ILE A 149 -8.58 -2.06 -7.97
N ASP A 150 -8.45 -0.96 -7.26
CA ASP A 150 -9.51 0.06 -7.19
C ASP A 150 -9.25 1.18 -8.18
N VAL A 151 -10.28 1.61 -8.89
CA VAL A 151 -10.25 2.80 -9.74
C VAL A 151 -11.22 3.83 -9.18
N TYR A 152 -10.67 4.97 -8.76
CA TYR A 152 -11.39 6.11 -8.23
C TYR A 152 -11.69 7.06 -9.38
N TRP A 153 -12.89 6.92 -9.95
CA TRP A 153 -13.30 7.68 -11.13
C TRP A 153 -14.01 8.97 -10.72
N PHE A 154 -13.36 10.10 -10.93
CA PHE A 154 -13.94 11.43 -10.69
C PHE A 154 -14.82 11.84 -11.88
N VAL A 155 -15.96 12.45 -11.59
CA VAL A 155 -16.97 12.78 -12.60
C VAL A 155 -17.48 14.21 -12.47
N GLY A 156 -17.85 14.77 -13.63
CA GLY A 156 -18.67 15.98 -13.69
C GLY A 156 -20.13 15.70 -13.29
N ARG A 157 -20.87 16.75 -12.96
CA ARG A 157 -22.30 16.67 -12.58
C ARG A 157 -23.11 15.88 -13.62
N GLY A 158 -23.93 14.95 -13.15
CA GLY A 158 -24.84 14.14 -13.97
C GLY A 158 -24.23 12.91 -14.65
N ARG A 159 -22.95 12.59 -14.40
CA ARG A 159 -22.32 11.33 -14.87
C ARG A 159 -22.26 10.32 -13.72
N ASP A 160 -22.42 9.04 -14.03
CA ASP A 160 -22.46 7.98 -13.02
C ASP A 160 -21.07 7.54 -12.53
N GLY A 161 -20.02 7.63 -13.37
CA GLY A 161 -18.65 7.22 -13.04
C GLY A 161 -18.44 5.71 -13.04
N ILE A 162 -19.37 4.95 -13.61
CA ILE A 162 -19.28 3.50 -13.70
C ILE A 162 -18.35 3.14 -14.88
N ILE A 163 -17.30 2.38 -14.58
CA ILE A 163 -16.37 1.86 -15.59
C ILE A 163 -16.41 0.33 -15.71
N THR A 164 -17.43 -0.28 -15.12
CA THR A 164 -17.70 -1.72 -15.12
C THR A 164 -19.04 -2.00 -15.83
N GLY A 165 -19.27 -3.26 -16.22
CA GLY A 165 -20.53 -3.68 -16.86
C GLY A 165 -20.41 -4.08 -18.34
N PRO A 166 -21.52 -4.47 -18.99
CA PRO A 166 -21.52 -5.20 -20.27
C PRO A 166 -20.83 -4.47 -21.44
N SER A 167 -20.87 -3.14 -21.42
CA SER A 167 -20.33 -2.29 -22.48
C SER A 167 -19.00 -1.63 -22.13
N ALA A 168 -18.54 -1.81 -20.88
CA ALA A 168 -17.22 -1.40 -20.45
C ALA A 168 -16.23 -2.54 -20.67
N ARG A 169 -14.99 -2.20 -21.02
CA ARG A 169 -13.95 -3.21 -21.21
C ARG A 169 -12.73 -2.88 -20.37
N THR A 170 -12.45 -3.76 -19.44
CA THR A 170 -11.33 -3.66 -18.51
C THR A 170 -10.41 -4.85 -18.72
N GLU A 171 -9.13 -4.57 -18.95
CA GLU A 171 -8.12 -5.57 -19.29
C GLU A 171 -6.86 -5.31 -18.46
N LEU A 172 -6.34 -6.33 -17.80
CA LEU A 172 -5.05 -6.29 -17.11
C LEU A 172 -3.99 -6.93 -17.99
N HIS A 173 -2.90 -6.23 -18.25
CA HIS A 173 -1.77 -6.72 -19.03
C HIS A 173 -0.58 -6.99 -18.11
N VAL A 174 -0.09 -8.23 -18.10
CA VAL A 174 1.07 -8.66 -17.29
C VAL A 174 1.93 -9.59 -18.13
N GLY A 175 3.23 -9.32 -18.26
CA GLY A 175 4.16 -10.20 -18.98
C GLY A 175 3.78 -10.49 -20.44
N GLY A 176 3.11 -9.54 -21.12
CA GLY A 176 2.62 -9.72 -22.50
C GLY A 176 1.26 -10.42 -22.62
N ASN A 177 0.75 -11.01 -21.54
CA ASN A 177 -0.57 -11.64 -21.48
C ASN A 177 -1.65 -10.62 -21.12
N THR A 178 -2.91 -10.94 -21.46
CA THR A 178 -4.07 -10.09 -21.18
C THR A 178 -5.11 -10.88 -20.40
N TYR A 179 -5.57 -10.30 -19.29
CA TYR A 179 -6.52 -10.92 -18.37
C TYR A 179 -7.75 -10.03 -18.21
N ARG A 180 -8.91 -10.66 -18.01
CA ARG A 180 -10.16 -9.96 -17.69
C ARG A 180 -10.46 -10.08 -16.20
N PRO A 181 -11.14 -9.10 -15.60
CA PRO A 181 -11.59 -9.24 -14.24
C PRO A 181 -12.57 -10.41 -14.15
N VAL A 182 -12.43 -11.22 -13.10
CA VAL A 182 -13.38 -12.30 -12.76
C VAL A 182 -14.57 -11.77 -11.96
N GLN A 183 -14.37 -10.64 -11.28
CA GLN A 183 -15.41 -9.90 -10.57
C GLN A 183 -15.14 -8.40 -10.72
N SER A 184 -16.21 -7.62 -10.78
CA SER A 184 -16.14 -6.17 -10.90
C SER A 184 -17.34 -5.55 -10.21
N ASP A 185 -17.05 -4.70 -9.23
CA ASP A 185 -18.05 -4.02 -8.42
C ASP A 185 -17.88 -2.51 -8.53
N HIS A 186 -18.90 -1.76 -8.11
CA HIS A 186 -18.80 -0.33 -7.98
C HIS A 186 -19.57 0.15 -6.75
N GLY A 187 -18.94 1.06 -5.99
CA GLY A 187 -19.57 1.70 -4.84
C GLY A 187 -20.58 2.77 -5.25
N PRO A 188 -21.29 3.38 -4.29
CA PRO A 188 -22.12 4.55 -4.54
C PRO A 188 -21.25 5.74 -5.01
N LEU A 189 -21.90 6.75 -5.59
CA LEU A 189 -21.25 8.03 -5.85
C LEU A 189 -20.96 8.73 -4.52
N ARG A 190 -19.74 9.22 -4.32
CA ARG A 190 -19.28 9.87 -3.09
C ARG A 190 -18.74 11.27 -3.40
N GLU A 191 -18.84 12.14 -2.42
CA GLU A 191 -18.20 13.46 -2.45
C GLU A 191 -16.77 13.35 -1.91
N ALA A 192 -15.86 14.08 -2.55
CA ALA A 192 -14.49 14.30 -2.08
C ALA A 192 -14.23 15.80 -2.05
N PHE A 193 -13.60 16.28 -0.98
CA PHE A 193 -13.15 17.65 -0.87
C PHE A 193 -11.88 17.83 -1.70
N VAL A 194 -11.87 18.86 -2.56
CA VAL A 194 -10.71 19.18 -3.39
C VAL A 194 -10.18 20.60 -3.13
N ALA A 195 -8.92 20.86 -3.49
CA ALA A 195 -8.32 22.19 -3.34
C ALA A 195 -9.19 23.27 -3.99
N GLY A 196 -9.26 24.41 -3.31
CA GLY A 196 -10.16 25.51 -3.69
C GLY A 196 -11.53 25.46 -3.01
N GLY A 197 -11.78 24.48 -2.13
CA GLY A 197 -13.05 24.37 -1.39
C GLY A 197 -14.21 23.82 -2.22
N GLU A 198 -13.92 23.33 -3.43
CA GLU A 198 -14.89 22.66 -4.28
C GLU A 198 -15.12 21.23 -3.79
N THR A 199 -16.32 20.70 -4.03
CA THR A 199 -16.61 19.28 -3.89
C THR A 199 -16.60 18.62 -5.27
N ALA A 200 -15.92 17.48 -5.36
CA ALA A 200 -15.91 16.65 -6.55
C ALA A 200 -16.64 15.35 -6.28
N LEU A 201 -17.36 14.85 -7.27
CA LEU A 201 -18.01 13.54 -7.18
C LEU A 201 -17.07 12.49 -7.75
N TYR A 202 -16.97 11.36 -7.06
CA TYR A 202 -16.22 10.21 -7.53
C TYR A 202 -16.95 8.91 -7.26
N ARG A 203 -16.60 7.87 -8.03
CA ARG A 203 -17.03 6.50 -7.79
C ARG A 203 -15.83 5.58 -7.70
N ARG A 204 -15.78 4.76 -6.66
CA ARG A 204 -14.84 3.64 -6.53
C ARG A 204 -15.36 2.45 -7.32
N ASN A 205 -14.54 1.95 -8.24
CA ASN A 205 -14.78 0.74 -9.01
C ASN A 205 -13.73 -0.30 -8.59
N SER A 206 -14.18 -1.44 -8.06
CA SER A 206 -13.30 -2.49 -7.54
C SER A 206 -13.20 -3.62 -8.55
N LEU A 207 -11.98 -3.94 -8.96
CA LEU A 207 -11.69 -4.89 -10.02
C LEU A 207 -10.86 -6.04 -9.44
N TYR A 208 -11.34 -7.26 -9.62
CA TYR A 208 -10.68 -8.47 -9.14
C TYR A 208 -10.28 -9.36 -10.31
N PHE A 209 -9.01 -9.73 -10.38
CA PHE A 209 -8.46 -10.61 -11.39
C PHE A 209 -7.93 -11.87 -10.73
N SER A 210 -8.08 -13.02 -11.38
CA SER A 210 -7.42 -14.23 -10.92
C SER A 210 -5.91 -14.03 -10.99
N ARG A 211 -5.22 -14.29 -9.88
CA ARG A 211 -3.77 -14.22 -9.80
C ARG A 211 -3.11 -15.51 -10.27
N ARG A 212 -3.77 -16.65 -10.06
CA ARG A 212 -3.32 -17.96 -10.54
C ARG A 212 -4.06 -18.37 -11.80
N VAL A 213 -3.34 -18.40 -12.92
CA VAL A 213 -3.87 -18.88 -14.20
C VAL A 213 -3.14 -20.16 -14.56
N GLU A 214 -3.89 -21.25 -14.75
CA GLU A 214 -3.34 -22.58 -15.05
C GLU A 214 -2.26 -23.03 -14.03
N GLY A 215 -2.47 -22.69 -12.76
CA GLY A 215 -1.55 -23.01 -11.65
C GLY A 215 -0.33 -22.09 -11.54
N THR A 216 -0.17 -21.12 -12.44
CA THR A 216 0.96 -20.16 -12.44
C THR A 216 0.53 -18.83 -11.85
N ASP A 217 1.31 -18.30 -10.90
CA ASP A 217 1.14 -16.94 -10.38
C ASP A 217 1.63 -15.94 -11.43
N ILE A 218 0.72 -15.12 -11.95
CA ILE A 218 1.01 -14.18 -13.04
C ILE A 218 1.90 -13.01 -12.62
N LEU A 219 2.08 -12.77 -11.31
CA LEU A 219 2.96 -11.71 -10.80
C LEU A 219 4.37 -12.21 -10.47
N ALA A 220 4.57 -13.51 -10.25
CA ALA A 220 5.81 -14.05 -9.66
C ALA A 220 7.11 -13.63 -10.35
N ASP A 221 7.10 -13.59 -11.69
CA ASP A 221 8.23 -13.20 -12.54
C ASP A 221 7.96 -11.90 -13.33
N ALA A 222 6.87 -11.18 -13.02
CA ALA A 222 6.55 -9.92 -13.66
C ALA A 222 7.39 -8.77 -13.04
N SER A 223 7.72 -7.76 -13.85
CA SER A 223 8.36 -6.51 -13.40
C SER A 223 7.39 -5.32 -13.39
N GLY A 224 6.12 -5.56 -13.72
CA GLY A 224 5.09 -4.55 -13.81
C GLY A 224 3.81 -5.08 -14.43
N MET A 225 2.79 -4.22 -14.42
CA MET A 225 1.49 -4.48 -15.02
C MET A 225 0.82 -3.20 -15.50
N LYS A 226 -0.16 -3.35 -16.40
CA LYS A 226 -0.95 -2.24 -16.93
C LYS A 226 -2.43 -2.56 -16.88
N LEU A 227 -3.23 -1.69 -16.26
CA LEU A 227 -4.68 -1.74 -16.32
C LEU A 227 -5.16 -0.85 -17.46
N ARG A 228 -5.90 -1.42 -18.40
CA ARG A 228 -6.61 -0.69 -19.45
C ARG A 228 -8.10 -0.65 -19.17
N VAL A 229 -8.66 0.54 -19.24
CA VAL A 229 -10.09 0.80 -19.09
C VAL A 229 -10.59 1.45 -20.36
N ARG A 230 -11.63 0.88 -20.95
CA ARG A 230 -12.39 1.47 -22.05
C ARG A 230 -13.83 1.65 -21.58
N ARG A 231 -14.27 2.90 -21.50
CA ARG A 231 -15.62 3.24 -21.08
C ARG A 231 -16.64 3.01 -22.19
N THR A 232 -17.88 2.75 -21.78
CA THR A 232 -19.05 2.79 -22.65
C THR A 232 -19.20 4.16 -23.32
N GLY A 233 -19.49 4.19 -24.63
CA GLY A 233 -19.76 5.42 -25.37
C GLY A 233 -18.55 6.33 -25.65
N GLY A 234 -17.31 5.90 -25.32
CA GLY A 234 -16.08 6.64 -25.58
C GLY A 234 -15.11 5.89 -26.51
N GLY A 235 -14.45 6.63 -27.41
CA GLY A 235 -13.35 6.10 -28.24
C GLY A 235 -11.99 6.05 -27.52
N GLY A 236 -11.83 6.85 -26.46
CA GLY A 236 -10.59 6.89 -25.66
C GLY A 236 -10.45 5.67 -24.76
N ARG A 237 -9.24 5.11 -24.70
CA ARG A 237 -8.84 4.11 -23.70
C ARG A 237 -7.95 4.81 -22.67
N GLN A 238 -8.09 4.43 -21.41
CA GLN A 238 -7.26 4.91 -20.31
C GLN A 238 -6.34 3.78 -19.86
N GLU A 239 -5.07 4.08 -19.64
CA GLU A 239 -4.08 3.13 -19.14
C GLU A 239 -3.50 3.64 -17.83
N PHE A 240 -3.53 2.78 -16.80
CA PHE A 240 -2.81 2.95 -15.54
C PHE A 240 -1.68 1.92 -15.51
N ALA A 241 -0.47 2.31 -15.10
CA ALA A 241 0.67 1.41 -15.13
C ALA A 241 1.43 1.38 -13.80
N TRP A 242 1.91 0.20 -13.44
CA TRP A 242 2.80 -0.03 -12.31
C TRP A 242 4.03 -0.82 -12.74
N ARG A 243 5.18 -0.47 -12.18
CA ARG A 243 6.45 -1.18 -12.33
C ARG A 243 7.12 -1.32 -10.98
N TRP A 244 7.82 -2.43 -10.78
CA TRP A 244 8.59 -2.69 -9.57
C TRP A 244 9.98 -3.21 -9.90
N GLY A 245 10.95 -2.93 -9.03
CA GLY A 245 12.35 -3.27 -9.25
C GLY A 245 12.59 -4.78 -9.42
N GLU A 246 13.41 -5.15 -10.40
CA GLU A 246 13.72 -6.53 -10.83
C GLU A 246 14.50 -7.35 -9.79
N GLY A 247 15.15 -6.71 -8.81
CA GLY A 247 16.02 -7.39 -7.83
C GLY A 247 15.32 -8.30 -6.82
N ASN A 248 13.98 -8.37 -6.82
CA ASN A 248 13.19 -9.14 -5.85
C ASN A 248 11.94 -9.79 -6.47
N THR A 249 12.04 -10.38 -7.66
CA THR A 249 11.07 -11.42 -8.06
C THR A 249 11.12 -12.55 -7.04
N ALA A 250 10.01 -13.26 -6.79
CA ALA A 250 9.89 -14.22 -5.69
C ALA A 250 10.95 -15.35 -5.68
N ARG A 251 11.69 -15.53 -6.79
CA ARG A 251 12.90 -16.38 -6.85
C ARG A 251 14.04 -15.93 -5.93
N GLY A 252 14.14 -14.65 -5.58
CA GLY A 252 15.18 -14.10 -4.71
C GLY A 252 15.10 -14.58 -3.25
N LEU A 253 13.92 -14.99 -2.77
CA LEU A 253 13.74 -15.45 -1.39
C LEU A 253 14.25 -16.89 -1.13
N LYS A 254 14.49 -17.70 -2.18
CA LYS A 254 14.92 -19.09 -2.00
C LYS A 254 16.43 -19.29 -1.80
N LYS A 255 17.25 -18.25 -1.91
CA LYS A 255 18.73 -18.40 -1.90
C LYS A 255 19.46 -17.87 -0.67
N GLY A 256 18.74 -17.37 0.35
CA GLY A 256 19.34 -16.75 1.54
C GLY A 256 19.33 -17.57 2.84
N VAL A 257 18.71 -18.76 2.86
CA VAL A 257 18.58 -19.57 4.09
C VAL A 257 18.98 -21.01 3.82
N ARG A 258 20.26 -21.23 3.56
CA ARG A 258 20.98 -22.48 3.85
C ARG A 258 22.46 -22.27 3.57
N ASP A 259 23.24 -22.47 4.62
CA ASP A 259 24.69 -22.69 4.69
C ASP A 259 25.44 -21.58 5.43
N ASP A 260 25.39 -21.64 6.77
CA ASP A 260 26.51 -21.28 7.66
C ASP A 260 26.32 -21.86 9.08
N ALA A 261 25.77 -23.07 9.19
CA ALA A 261 25.65 -23.77 10.47
C ALA A 261 25.89 -25.28 10.32
N ALA A 262 27.05 -25.65 9.79
CA ALA A 262 27.61 -26.98 10.02
C ALA A 262 29.12 -27.00 9.75
N GLY A 263 29.92 -27.15 10.82
CA GLY A 263 31.21 -27.82 10.71
C GLY A 263 32.45 -27.02 11.07
N ARG A 264 32.63 -26.71 12.36
CA ARG A 264 33.96 -26.88 12.98
C ARG A 264 33.84 -27.65 14.29
N SER A 265 33.81 -28.97 14.09
CA SER A 265 34.10 -29.97 15.11
C SER A 265 35.54 -29.81 15.58
N SER A 266 35.68 -29.80 16.90
CA SER A 266 36.91 -29.92 17.67
C SER A 266 37.83 -31.05 17.18
N ARG A 267 39.12 -30.76 17.03
CA ARG A 267 40.16 -31.76 17.29
C ARG A 267 41.25 -31.16 18.18
N ARG A 268 41.56 -31.97 19.19
CA ARG A 268 42.77 -31.94 20.01
C ARG A 268 44.01 -32.04 19.14
#